data_AF-A0A4Y2JD06-F1
#
_entry.id   AF-A0A4Y2JD06-F1
#
_cell.length_a   1.000
_cell.length_b   1.000
_cell.length_c   1.000
_cell.angle_alpha   90.00
_cell.angle_beta   90.00
_cell.angle_gamma   90.00
#
_symmetry.space_group_name_H-M   'P 1'
#
loop_
_entity.id
_entity.type
_entity.pdbx_description
1 polymer ?
#
loop_
_entity_poly.entity_id
_entity_poly.type
_entity_poly.pdbx_seq_one_letter_code
_entity_poly.pdbx_strand_id
1 'polypeptide(L)'
;MLTDERCHIRTLAVRRIIKAKKIGPDGNCVRRFVIPAINFRVIDYVDLIDWQAFYVTSPPALRQIGCHKLLKMIQDDVPMDGWDFINFPSHTQAVERIVKLVTEA
;
A
#
# COMPACT_ATOMS: atom_id res chain seq x y z
N MET A 1 3.97 -4.27 4.81
CA MET A 1 3.97 -2.83 5.14
C MET A 1 2.93 -2.46 6.19
N LEU A 2 1.62 -2.44 5.88
CA LEU A 2 0.62 -2.03 6.87
C LEU A 2 0.49 -3.02 8.04
N THR A 3 0.70 -4.31 7.76
CA THR A 3 0.76 -5.43 8.70
C THR A 3 2.21 -5.80 9.07
N ASP A 4 3.19 -4.93 8.80
CA ASP A 4 4.58 -5.25 9.15
C ASP A 4 4.78 -5.21 10.67
N GLU A 5 5.65 -6.04 11.22
CA GLU A 5 5.95 -6.06 12.66
C GLU A 5 6.61 -4.78 13.17
N ARG A 6 7.32 -4.06 12.29
CA ARG A 6 8.06 -2.85 12.67
C ARG A 6 7.14 -1.63 12.67
N CYS A 7 6.96 -1.04 13.85
CA CYS A 7 6.14 0.18 14.08
C CYS A 7 6.43 1.31 13.08
N HIS A 8 7.72 1.61 12.83
CA HIS A 8 8.10 2.69 11.92
C HIS A 8 7.68 2.45 10.47
N ILE A 9 7.66 1.19 10.01
CA ILE A 9 7.18 0.82 8.68
C ILE A 9 5.66 0.93 8.58
N ARG A 10 4.93 0.44 9.60
CA ARG A 10 3.47 0.62 9.66
C ARG A 10 3.09 2.10 9.65
N THR A 11 3.77 2.89 10.48
CA THR A 11 3.58 4.34 10.56
C THR A 11 3.78 5.03 9.21
N LEU A 12 4.85 4.67 8.50
CA LEU A 12 5.12 5.19 7.16
C LEU A 12 4.01 4.80 6.16
N ALA A 13 3.57 3.55 6.19
CA ALA A 13 2.50 3.06 5.34
C ALA A 13 1.19 3.82 5.57
N VAL A 14 0.79 3.99 6.83
CA VAL A 14 -0.43 4.71 7.21
C VAL A 14 -0.38 6.18 6.75
N ARG A 15 0.73 6.88 7.00
CA ARG A 15 0.90 8.28 6.55
C ARG A 15 0.72 8.42 5.04
N ARG A 16 1.29 7.48 4.27
CA ARG A 16 1.15 7.45 2.80
C ARG A 16 -0.28 7.18 2.36
N ILE A 17 -0.99 6.25 3.01
CA ILE A 17 -2.39 5.96 2.71
C ILE A 17 -3.28 7.18 2.98
N ILE A 18 -3.08 7.86 4.12
CA ILE A 18 -3.84 9.07 4.46
C ILE A 18 -3.57 10.17 3.42
N LYS A 19 -2.32 10.37 3.02
CA LYS A 19 -1.96 11.32 1.96
C LYS A 19 -2.65 10.96 0.64
N ALA A 20 -2.64 9.69 0.27
CA ALA A 20 -3.28 9.19 -0.94
C ALA A 20 -4.81 9.41 -0.95
N LYS A 21 -5.48 9.19 0.19
CA LYS A 21 -6.92 9.45 0.35
C LYS A 21 -7.29 10.93 0.19
N LYS A 22 -6.41 11.84 0.59
CA LYS A 22 -6.62 13.29 0.41
C LYS A 22 -6.51 13.73 -1.06
N ILE A 23 -5.68 13.05 -1.85
CA ILE A 23 -5.43 13.41 -3.25
C ILE A 23 -6.57 12.94 -4.18
N GLY A 24 -7.25 11.84 -3.84
CA GLY A 24 -8.35 11.29 -4.64
C GLY A 24 -9.63 11.07 -3.81
N PRO A 25 -10.43 12.12 -3.57
CA PRO A 25 -11.68 12.00 -2.80
C PRO A 25 -12.77 11.23 -3.56
N ASP A 26 -12.76 11.25 -4.90
CA ASP A 26 -13.97 10.91 -5.69
C ASP A 26 -14.14 9.42 -6.05
N GLY A 27 -13.27 8.52 -5.56
CA GLY A 27 -13.49 7.06 -5.64
C GLY A 27 -13.61 6.43 -7.04
N ASN A 28 -13.63 7.21 -8.11
CA ASN A 28 -13.91 6.80 -9.49
C ASN A 28 -12.65 6.76 -10.38
N CYS A 29 -11.51 7.23 -9.89
CA CYS A 29 -10.27 7.18 -10.64
C CYS A 29 -9.69 5.75 -10.58
N VAL A 30 -9.85 4.99 -11.67
CA VAL A 30 -9.13 3.75 -11.89
C VAL A 30 -7.63 4.05 -11.80
N ARG A 31 -6.94 3.47 -10.80
CA ARG A 31 -5.49 3.63 -10.66
C ARG A 31 -4.81 3.09 -11.91
N ARG A 32 -4.13 3.96 -12.66
CA ARG A 32 -3.22 3.51 -13.70
C ARG A 32 -2.05 2.80 -13.05
N PHE A 33 -1.88 1.51 -13.37
CA PHE A 33 -0.70 0.78 -12.94
C PHE A 33 0.50 1.31 -13.72
N VAL A 34 1.48 1.86 -13.01
CA VAL A 34 2.77 2.29 -13.56
C VAL A 34 3.81 1.38 -12.92
N ILE A 35 4.69 0.82 -13.75
CA ILE A 35 5.76 -0.06 -13.28
C ILE A 35 6.75 0.79 -12.49
N PRO A 36 6.96 0.54 -11.18
CA PRO A 36 7.94 1.29 -10.41
C PRO A 36 9.35 0.90 -10.85
N ALA A 37 10.27 1.86 -10.82
CA ALA A 37 11.68 1.55 -10.90
C ALA A 37 12.09 0.77 -9.64
N ILE A 38 12.62 -0.43 -9.84
CA ILE A 38 13.09 -1.29 -8.75
C ILE A 38 14.58 -1.03 -8.53
N ASN A 39 14.97 -0.86 -7.28
CA ASN A 39 16.37 -0.79 -6.91
C ASN A 39 16.88 -2.19 -6.50
N PHE A 40 17.66 -2.82 -7.38
CA PHE A 40 18.20 -4.18 -7.17
C PHE A 40 19.29 -4.27 -6.09
N ARG A 41 19.85 -3.15 -5.63
CA ARG A 41 20.90 -3.13 -4.59
C ARG A 41 20.34 -3.09 -3.16
N VAL A 42 19.03 -3.23 -3.02
CA VAL A 42 18.32 -3.01 -1.77
C VAL A 42 18.30 -4.26 -0.90
N ILE A 43 18.45 -4.07 0.41
CA ILE A 43 18.45 -5.13 1.43
C ILE A 43 17.06 -5.33 2.03
N ASP A 44 16.22 -4.29 2.03
CA ASP A 44 14.88 -4.30 2.61
C ASP A 44 13.81 -3.98 1.56
N TYR A 45 12.72 -4.75 1.53
CA TYR A 45 11.60 -4.52 0.61
C TYR A 45 11.02 -3.09 0.71
N VAL A 46 11.22 -2.39 1.85
CA VAL A 46 10.80 -1.01 2.06
C VAL A 46 11.46 -0.04 1.08
N ASP A 47 12.73 -0.28 0.74
CA ASP A 47 13.50 0.61 -0.16
C ASP A 47 13.47 0.12 -1.62
N LEU A 48 12.80 -1.01 -1.90
CA LEU A 48 12.67 -1.58 -3.24
C LEU A 48 11.99 -0.62 -4.23
N ILE A 49 11.08 0.23 -3.72
CA ILE A 49 10.29 1.17 -4.50
C ILE A 49 10.71 2.60 -4.13
N ASP A 50 11.00 3.43 -5.13
CA ASP A 50 11.10 4.88 -4.91
C ASP A 50 9.71 5.48 -4.66
N TRP A 51 9.39 5.63 -3.39
CA TRP A 51 8.11 6.16 -2.92
C TRP A 51 7.94 7.66 -3.10
N GLN A 52 9.01 8.39 -3.42
CA GLN A 52 8.96 9.82 -3.67
C GLN A 52 8.65 10.10 -5.14
N ALA A 53 9.19 9.27 -6.04
CA ALA A 53 8.90 9.30 -7.46
C ALA A 53 7.52 8.73 -7.82
N PHE A 54 6.89 7.92 -6.94
CA PHE A 54 5.66 7.21 -7.25
C PHE A 54 4.41 7.72 -6.52
N TYR A 55 3.32 7.93 -7.26
CA TYR A 55 2.01 8.26 -6.69
C TYR A 55 1.36 7.06 -6.01
N VAL A 56 1.35 7.05 -4.68
CA VAL A 56 0.60 6.06 -3.90
C VAL A 56 -0.88 6.39 -3.96
N THR A 57 -1.71 5.43 -4.37
CA THR A 57 -3.17 5.51 -4.20
C THR A 57 -3.61 4.71 -2.97
N SER A 58 -4.73 5.09 -2.36
CA SER A 58 -5.31 4.30 -1.28
C SER A 58 -5.70 2.91 -1.80
N PRO A 59 -5.28 1.82 -1.13
CA PRO A 59 -5.75 0.47 -1.46
C PRO A 59 -7.28 0.36 -1.37
N PRO A 60 -7.95 -0.35 -2.30
CA PRO A 60 -9.38 -0.62 -2.23
C PRO A 60 -9.81 -1.31 -0.93
N ALA A 61 -8.96 -2.19 -0.37
CA ALA A 61 -9.17 -2.82 0.93
C ALA A 61 -9.35 -1.83 2.09
N LEU A 62 -8.81 -0.62 1.94
CA LEU A 62 -8.90 0.44 2.94
C LEU A 62 -9.97 1.46 2.62
N ARG A 63 -10.81 1.26 1.59
CA ARG A 63 -11.81 2.24 1.16
C ARG A 63 -12.81 2.57 2.27
N GLN A 64 -13.30 1.56 2.98
CA GLN A 64 -14.30 1.71 4.06
C GLN A 64 -13.70 2.20 5.39
N ILE A 65 -12.38 2.19 5.48
CA ILE A 65 -11.66 2.58 6.69
C ILE A 65 -11.49 4.10 6.72
N GLY A 66 -11.93 4.75 7.80
CA GLY A 66 -11.72 6.19 7.98
C GLY A 66 -10.26 6.56 8.29
N CYS A 67 -9.83 7.76 7.85
CA CYS A 67 -8.49 8.29 8.18
C CYS A 67 -8.26 8.44 9.69
N HIS A 68 -9.30 8.73 10.47
CA HIS A 68 -9.20 8.82 11.94
C HIS A 68 -8.83 7.46 12.56
N LYS A 69 -9.41 6.35 12.06
CA LYS A 69 -9.11 4.99 12.53
C LYS A 69 -7.67 4.60 12.19
N LEU A 70 -7.21 5.00 11.00
CA LEU A 70 -5.82 4.86 10.59
C LEU A 70 -4.85 5.66 11.48
N LEU A 71 -5.20 6.89 11.86
CA LEU A 71 -4.36 7.70 12.76
C LEU A 71 -4.25 7.10 14.16
N LYS A 72 -5.34 6.55 14.70
CA LYS A 72 -5.31 5.82 15.99
C LYS A 72 -4.33 4.64 15.96
N MET A 73 -4.25 3.93 14.85
CA MET A 73 -3.28 2.83 14.67
C MET A 73 -1.82 3.30 14.87
N ILE A 74 -1.46 4.50 14.41
CA ILE A 74 -0.12 5.04 14.62
C ILE A 74 0.10 5.40 16.10
N GLN A 75 -0.94 5.93 16.77
CA GLN A 75 -0.84 6.39 18.16
C GLN A 75 -0.75 5.24 19.14
N ASP A 76 -1.54 4.20 18.93
CA ASP A 76 -1.68 3.07 19.86
C ASP A 76 -0.67 1.94 19.57
N ASP A 77 0.11 2.07 18.49
CA ASP A 77 1.03 1.05 17.93
C ASP A 77 0.41 -0.35 17.75
N VAL A 78 -0.91 -0.40 17.56
CA VAL A 78 -1.65 -1.67 17.51
C VAL A 78 -1.43 -2.35 16.16
N PRO A 79 -1.09 -3.66 16.15
CA PRO A 79 -1.03 -4.44 14.93
C PRO A 79 -2.39 -4.54 14.23
N MET A 80 -2.35 -4.89 12.94
CA MET A 80 -3.51 -4.84 12.04
C MET A 80 -4.26 -6.19 11.96
N ASP A 81 -3.88 -7.13 12.83
CA ASP A 81 -4.34 -8.51 12.96
C ASP A 81 -5.84 -8.64 13.28
N GLY A 82 -6.45 -7.62 13.89
CA GLY A 82 -7.88 -7.58 14.22
C GLY A 82 -8.77 -6.77 13.26
N TRP A 83 -8.30 -6.40 12.06
CA TRP A 83 -9.07 -5.55 11.14
C TRP A 83 -9.76 -6.35 10.04
N ASP A 84 -11.09 -6.18 9.92
CA ASP A 84 -11.88 -6.74 8.84
C ASP A 84 -11.58 -6.03 7.51
N PHE A 85 -10.61 -6.57 6.76
CA PHE A 85 -10.40 -6.17 5.38
C PHE A 85 -11.43 -6.82 4.47
N ILE A 86 -11.79 -6.11 3.40
CA ILE A 86 -12.51 -6.73 2.30
C ILE A 86 -11.58 -7.79 1.70
N ASN A 87 -12.00 -9.05 1.74
CA ASN A 87 -11.31 -10.13 1.06
C ASN A 87 -11.46 -9.94 -0.46
N PHE A 88 -10.34 -9.71 -1.14
CA PHE A 88 -10.31 -9.74 -2.59
C PHE A 88 -9.94 -11.15 -3.04
N PRO A 89 -10.60 -11.73 -4.05
CA PRO A 89 -10.15 -12.99 -4.64
C PRO A 89 -8.75 -12.77 -5.23
N SER A 90 -7.73 -13.25 -4.54
CA SER A 90 -6.33 -13.07 -4.88
C SER A 90 -5.82 -14.26 -5.68
N HIS A 91 -6.38 -14.49 -6.87
CA HIS A 91 -5.73 -15.24 -7.95
C HIS A 91 -6.45 -14.91 -9.25
N THR A 92 -5.90 -13.96 -10.00
CA THR A 92 -6.30 -13.72 -11.39
C THR A 92 -5.04 -13.74 -12.25
N GLN A 93 -5.17 -14.26 -13.46
CA GLN A 93 -4.08 -14.37 -14.45
C GLN A 93 -3.38 -13.02 -14.71
N ALA A 94 -4.07 -11.90 -14.49
CA ALA A 94 -3.51 -10.56 -14.59
C ALA A 94 -2.45 -10.26 -13.53
N VAL A 95 -2.64 -10.72 -12.27
CA VAL A 95 -1.66 -10.55 -11.20
C VAL A 95 -0.38 -11.33 -11.52
N GLU A 96 -0.51 -12.57 -11.99
CA GLU A 96 0.63 -13.41 -12.40
C GLU A 96 1.42 -12.78 -13.55
N ARG A 97 0.74 -12.26 -14.57
CA ARG A 97 1.37 -11.59 -15.71
C ARG A 97 2.13 -10.32 -15.30
N ILE A 98 1.59 -9.54 -14.36
CA ILE A 98 2.27 -8.33 -13.85
C ILE A 98 3.50 -8.72 -13.05
N VAL A 99 3.41 -9.71 -12.16
CA VAL A 99 4.57 -10.18 -11.38
C VAL A 99 5.67 -10.64 -12.33
N LYS A 100 5.33 -11.44 -13.33
CA LYS A 100 6.27 -11.90 -14.36
C LYS A 100 6.95 -10.72 -15.08
N LEU A 101 6.19 -9.74 -15.57
CA LEU A 101 6.72 -8.56 -16.26
C LEU A 101 7.66 -7.73 -15.36
N VAL A 102 7.35 -7.62 -14.07
CA VAL A 102 8.17 -6.87 -13.10
C VAL A 102 9.48 -7.59 -12.80
N THR A 103 9.50 -8.92 -12.85
CA THR A 103 10.69 -9.74 -12.55
C THR A 103 11.60 -10.03 -13.75
N GLU A 104 11.13 -9.80 -14.98
CA GLU A 104 11.89 -10.08 -16.22
C GLU A 104 12.85 -8.94 -16.65
N ALA A 105 12.97 -7.87 -15.85
CA ALA A 105 13.84 -6.71 -16.11
C ALA A 105 15.22 -6.84 -15.47
#